data_AF-A0A2I1G3W8-F1
#
_entry.id   AF-A0A2I1G3W8-F1
#
_cell.length_a   1.000
_cell.length_b   1.000
_cell.length_c   1.000
_cell.angle_alpha   90.00
_cell.angle_beta   90.00
_cell.angle_gamma   90.00
#
_symmetry.space_group_name_H-M   'P 1'
#
loop_
_entity.id
_entity.type
_entity.pdbx_description
1 polymer ?
#
loop_
_entity_poly.entity_id
_entity_poly.type
_entity_poly.pdbx_seq_one_letter_code
_entity_poly.pdbx_strand_id
1 'polypeptide(L)'
;MTELSVIEKLFLEFVTHYEREYLQNDPARLPAALISYHYLLHIATSIRNTGPAWATWQYPMERLCGMLLPLVRSKQHPYTNLQNQITIWTQFSHLQYK
;
A
#
# COMPACT_ATOMS: atom_id res chain seq x y z
N MET A 1 27.03 10.28 5.71
CA MET A 1 26.03 9.21 5.88
C MET A 1 24.80 9.63 5.07
N THR A 2 24.32 8.82 4.14
CA THR A 2 23.15 9.18 3.30
C THR A 2 21.86 8.97 4.09
N GLU A 3 20.78 9.70 3.79
CA GLU A 3 19.50 9.55 4.50
C GLU A 3 18.99 8.10 4.50
N LEU A 4 19.17 7.38 3.39
CA LEU A 4 18.79 5.97 3.27
C LEU A 4 19.56 5.06 4.24
N SER A 5 20.84 5.35 4.51
CA SER A 5 21.61 4.60 5.51
C SER A 5 21.15 4.88 6.95
N VAL A 6 20.65 6.08 7.23
CA VAL A 6 20.02 6.41 8.53
C VAL A 6 18.73 5.60 8.68
N ILE A 7 17.88 5.59 7.66
CA ILE A 7 16.61 4.85 7.64
C ILE A 7 16.85 3.35 7.88
N GLU A 8 17.80 2.77 7.17
CA GLU A 8 18.16 1.36 7.28
C GLU A 8 18.62 0.99 8.69
N LYS A 9 19.46 1.84 9.31
CA LYS A 9 19.87 1.69 10.71
C LYS A 9 18.68 1.77 11.68
N LEU A 10 17.83 2.79 11.55
CA LEU A 10 16.70 3.00 12.46
C LEU A 10 15.67 1.87 12.38
N PHE A 11 15.38 1.36 11.18
CA PHE A 11 14.47 0.22 11.03
C PHE A 11 15.07 -1.07 11.58
N LEU A 12 16.38 -1.29 11.41
CA LEU A 12 17.05 -2.42 12.04
C LEU A 12 16.95 -2.34 13.57
N GLU A 13 17.28 -1.20 14.15
CA GLU A 13 17.18 -0.96 15.60
C GLU A 13 15.76 -1.18 16.12
N PHE A 14 14.74 -0.68 15.40
CA PHE A 14 13.34 -0.88 15.73
C PHE A 14 12.94 -2.36 15.70
N VAL A 15 13.24 -3.07 14.61
CA VAL A 15 12.86 -4.49 14.47
C VAL A 15 13.55 -5.34 15.52
N THR A 16 14.85 -5.14 15.76
CA THR A 16 15.60 -5.84 16.81
C THR A 16 15.01 -5.58 18.21
N HIS A 17 14.63 -4.33 18.50
CA HIS A 17 13.98 -4.01 19.76
C HIS A 17 12.61 -4.68 19.88
N TYR A 18 11.79 -4.61 18.84
CA TYR A 18 10.47 -5.26 18.81
C TYR A 18 10.57 -6.77 19.01
N GLU A 19 11.50 -7.43 18.32
CA GLU A 19 11.75 -8.87 18.47
C GLU A 19 12.16 -9.23 19.90
N ARG A 20 13.03 -8.43 20.51
CA ARG A 20 13.45 -8.64 21.90
C ARG A 20 12.29 -8.50 22.88
N GLU A 21 11.49 -7.45 22.77
CA GLU A 21 10.44 -7.15 23.75
C GLU A 21 9.18 -8.03 23.56
N TYR A 22 8.73 -8.21 22.32
CA TYR A 22 7.47 -8.88 22.01
C TYR A 22 7.65 -10.37 21.71
N LEU A 23 8.62 -10.74 20.88
CA LEU A 23 8.81 -12.14 20.46
C LEU A 23 9.57 -12.95 21.50
N GLN A 24 10.56 -12.38 22.19
CA GLN A 24 11.32 -13.03 23.27
C GLN A 24 11.91 -14.41 22.89
N ASN A 25 12.08 -14.68 21.58
CA ASN A 25 12.42 -15.99 21.02
C ASN A 25 11.47 -17.13 21.44
N ASP A 26 10.23 -16.80 21.80
CA ASP A 26 9.19 -17.75 22.17
C ASP A 26 8.35 -18.14 20.95
N PRO A 27 8.35 -19.42 20.52
CA PRO A 27 7.56 -19.88 19.39
C PRO A 27 6.05 -19.62 19.54
N ALA A 28 5.53 -19.57 20.78
CA ALA A 28 4.12 -19.27 21.03
C ALA A 28 3.74 -17.84 20.60
N ARG A 29 4.72 -16.94 20.46
CA ARG A 29 4.53 -15.54 20.10
C ARG A 29 4.80 -15.22 18.64
N LEU A 30 5.10 -16.25 17.83
CA LEU A 30 5.30 -16.12 16.39
C LEU A 30 4.17 -15.37 15.66
N PRO A 31 2.88 -15.47 16.05
CA PRO A 31 1.81 -14.65 15.44
C PRO A 31 2.05 -13.13 15.50
N ALA A 32 2.89 -12.65 16.43
CA ALA A 32 3.29 -11.25 16.54
C ALA A 32 4.43 -10.86 15.56
N ALA A 33 5.10 -11.81 14.92
CA ALA A 33 6.10 -11.56 13.87
C ALA A 33 5.43 -11.22 12.54
N LEU A 34 4.79 -10.05 12.49
CA LEU A 34 4.07 -9.59 11.31
C LEU A 34 5.04 -9.32 10.15
N ILE A 35 4.66 -9.77 8.95
CA ILE A 35 5.41 -9.53 7.72
C ILE A 35 5.60 -8.03 7.43
N SER A 36 4.67 -7.19 7.88
CA SER A 36 4.77 -5.73 7.77
C SER A 36 6.00 -5.17 8.48
N TYR A 37 6.42 -5.74 9.62
CA TYR A 37 7.64 -5.33 10.30
C TYR A 37 8.89 -5.80 9.56
N HIS A 38 8.86 -7.02 9.00
CA HIS A 38 9.95 -7.51 8.16
C HIS A 38 10.18 -6.61 6.93
N TYR A 39 9.11 -6.10 6.31
CA TYR A 39 9.22 -5.18 5.18
C TYR A 39 9.93 -3.87 5.50
N LEU A 40 9.94 -3.41 6.76
CA LEU A 40 10.66 -2.19 7.15
C LEU A 40 12.16 -2.29 6.86
N LEU A 41 12.75 -3.48 7.03
CA LEU A 41 14.16 -3.74 6.74
C LEU A 41 14.51 -3.53 5.25
N HIS A 42 13.53 -3.65 4.37
CA HIS A 42 13.72 -3.57 2.93
C HIS A 42 13.43 -2.20 2.35
N ILE A 43 12.80 -1.28 3.09
CA ILE A 43 12.36 0.03 2.59
C ILE A 43 13.52 0.82 1.97
N ALA A 44 14.66 0.92 2.66
CA ALA A 44 15.81 1.69 2.15
C ALA A 44 16.34 1.11 0.83
N THR A 45 16.41 -0.22 0.73
CA THR A 45 16.83 -0.93 -0.49
C THR A 45 15.81 -0.79 -1.60
N SER A 46 14.51 -0.88 -1.30
CA SER A 46 13.44 -0.61 -2.26
C SER A 46 13.54 0.80 -2.83
N ILE A 47 13.81 1.81 -1.99
CA ILE A 47 13.95 3.19 -2.46
C ILE A 47 15.18 3.36 -3.35
N ARG A 48 16.32 2.73 -3.00
CA ARG A 48 17.53 2.75 -3.84
C ARG A 48 17.28 2.14 -5.23
N ASN A 49 16.53 1.04 -5.27
CA ASN A 49 16.34 0.28 -6.51
C ASN A 49 15.22 0.83 -7.40
N THR A 50 14.19 1.43 -6.79
CA THR A 50 12.94 1.76 -7.50
C THR A 50 12.57 3.24 -7.45
N GLY A 51 13.37 4.05 -6.76
CA GLY A 51 13.09 5.47 -6.53
C GLY A 51 12.19 5.71 -5.32
N PRO A 52 11.70 6.95 -5.14
CA PRO A 52 10.89 7.33 -3.98
C PRO A 52 9.65 6.43 -3.81
N ALA A 53 9.26 6.16 -2.57
CA ALA A 53 8.14 5.26 -2.27
C ALA A 53 6.82 5.65 -2.96
N TRP A 54 6.57 6.94 -3.21
CA TRP A 54 5.36 7.40 -3.89
C TRP A 54 5.28 6.94 -5.37
N ALA A 55 6.42 6.61 -5.98
CA ALA A 55 6.47 6.11 -7.35
C ALA A 55 6.07 4.63 -7.45
N THR A 56 6.20 3.86 -6.36
CA THR A 56 6.02 2.41 -6.36
C THR A 56 4.96 1.87 -5.41
N TRP A 57 4.41 2.70 -4.52
CA TRP A 57 3.35 2.26 -3.61
C TRP A 57 2.03 1.94 -4.34
N GLN A 58 1.27 0.99 -3.80
CA GLN A 58 -0.02 0.56 -4.36
C GLN A 58 -1.17 1.56 -4.09
N TYR A 59 -0.93 2.59 -3.27
CA TYR A 59 -1.98 3.52 -2.83
C TYR A 59 -2.83 4.11 -3.98
N PRO A 60 -2.27 4.59 -5.10
CA PRO A 60 -3.08 5.15 -6.20
C PRO A 60 -4.01 4.10 -6.83
N MET A 61 -3.52 2.86 -6.97
CA MET A 61 -4.30 1.76 -7.53
C MET A 61 -5.43 1.35 -6.59
N GLU A 62 -5.16 1.19 -5.29
CA GLU A 62 -6.18 0.85 -4.30
C GLU A 62 -7.23 1.95 -4.16
N ARG A 63 -6.82 3.22 -4.19
CA ARG A 63 -7.74 4.35 -4.20
C ARG A 63 -8.65 4.31 -5.41
N LEU A 64 -8.10 4.06 -6.60
CA LEU A 64 -8.88 3.91 -7.83
C LEU A 64 -9.86 2.74 -7.72
N CYS A 65 -9.42 1.57 -7.26
CA CYS A 65 -10.28 0.42 -7.02
C CYS A 65 -11.42 0.75 -6.04
N GLY A 66 -11.14 1.44 -4.94
CA GLY A 66 -12.14 1.88 -3.98
C GLY A 66 -13.19 2.83 -4.56
N MET A 67 -12.82 3.66 -5.55
CA MET A 67 -13.76 4.51 -6.29
C MET A 67 -14.59 3.70 -7.31
N LEU A 68 -14.00 2.70 -7.95
CA LEU A 68 -14.64 1.91 -9.01
C LEU A 68 -15.57 0.82 -8.48
N LEU A 69 -15.22 0.16 -7.37
CA LEU A 69 -15.98 -0.96 -6.81
C LEU A 69 -17.47 -0.62 -6.56
N PRO A 70 -17.84 0.54 -5.97
CA PRO A 70 -19.24 0.92 -5.77
C PRO A 70 -20.03 1.16 -7.07
N LEU A 71 -19.34 1.35 -8.21
CA LEU A 71 -19.99 1.55 -9.50
C LEU A 71 -20.45 0.22 -10.13
N VAL A 72 -19.90 -0.91 -9.70
CA VAL A 72 -20.29 -2.24 -10.19
C VAL A 72 -21.60 -2.67 -9.53
N ARG A 73 -22.72 -2.25 -10.10
CA ARG A 73 -24.08 -2.55 -9.61
C ARG A 73 -24.69 -3.80 -10.23
N SER A 74 -24.17 -4.25 -11.38
CA SER A 74 -24.63 -5.45 -12.08
C SER A 74 -23.76 -6.66 -11.77
N LYS A 75 -24.36 -7.75 -11.29
CA LYS A 75 -23.67 -9.04 -11.10
C LYS A 75 -23.56 -9.86 -12.38
N GLN A 76 -24.54 -9.74 -13.28
CA GLN A 76 -24.61 -10.51 -14.52
C GLN A 76 -23.66 -9.95 -15.61
N HIS A 77 -23.54 -8.62 -15.67
CA HIS A 77 -22.73 -7.92 -16.68
C HIS A 77 -21.87 -6.82 -16.03
N PRO A 78 -20.92 -7.18 -15.14
CA PRO A 78 -20.20 -6.22 -14.31
C PRO A 78 -19.36 -5.24 -15.12
N TYR A 79 -18.66 -5.71 -16.15
CA TYR A 79 -17.76 -4.87 -16.95
C TYR A 79 -18.53 -3.85 -17.80
N THR A 80 -19.60 -4.29 -18.49
CA THR A 80 -20.47 -3.39 -19.26
C THR A 80 -21.13 -2.35 -18.36
N ASN A 81 -21.58 -2.76 -17.17
CA ASN A 81 -22.16 -1.84 -16.20
C ASN A 81 -21.13 -0.82 -15.71
N LEU A 82 -19.93 -1.27 -15.32
CA LEU A 82 -18.85 -0.40 -14.86
C LEU A 82 -18.46 0.63 -15.93
N GLN A 83 -18.29 0.19 -17.19
CA GLN A 83 -17.96 1.07 -18.31
C GLN A 83 -19.02 2.18 -18.49
N ASN A 84 -20.30 1.81 -18.45
CA ASN A 84 -21.41 2.77 -18.56
C ASN A 84 -21.41 3.76 -17.38
N GLN A 85 -21.17 3.28 -16.15
CA GLN A 85 -21.09 4.14 -14.96
C GLN A 85 -19.92 5.12 -15.02
N ILE A 86 -18.73 4.66 -15.44
CA ILE A 86 -17.56 5.53 -15.64
C ILE A 86 -17.86 6.59 -16.70
N THR A 87 -18.52 6.21 -17.79
CA THR A 87 -18.88 7.14 -18.88
C THR A 87 -19.81 8.24 -18.37
N ILE A 88 -20.88 7.86 -17.67
CA ILE A 88 -21.84 8.80 -17.07
C ILE A 88 -21.14 9.72 -16.05
N TRP A 89 -20.33 9.15 -15.16
CA TRP A 89 -19.59 9.93 -14.16
C TRP A 89 -18.64 10.96 -14.78
N THR A 90 -17.96 10.58 -15.87
CA THR A 90 -17.06 11.47 -16.62
C THR A 90 -17.85 12.60 -17.28
N GLN A 91 -18.97 12.29 -17.93
CA GLN A 91 -19.85 13.30 -18.54
C GLN A 91 -20.38 14.31 -17.51
N PHE A 92 -20.87 13.83 -16.36
CA PHE A 92 -21.32 14.71 -15.28
C PHE A 92 -20.20 15.61 -14.75
N SER A 93 -18.99 15.05 -14.58
CA SER A 93 -17.83 15.83 -14.16
C SER A 93 -17.53 16.96 -15.14
N HIS A 94 -17.56 16.72 -16.45
CA HIS A 94 -17.36 17.77 -17.46
C HIS A 94 -18.45 18.85 -17.48
N LEU A 95 -19.68 18.54 -17.10
CA LEU A 95 -20.76 19.53 -16.98
C LEU A 95 -20.55 20.50 -15.82
N GLN A 96 -19.88 20.07 -14.74
CA GLN A 96 -19.62 20.91 -13.56
C GLN A 96 -18.49 21.94 -13.75
N TYR A 97 -17.69 21.81 -14.81
CA TYR A 97 -16.59 22.73 -15.14
C TYR A 97 -16.94 23.73 -16.26
N LYS A 98 -18.23 23.92 -16.55
CA LYS A 98 -18.75 25.02 -17.39
C LYS A 98 -19.53 26.00 -16.51
#